data_AF-A0A954UXE8-F1
#
_entry.id   AF-A0A954UXE8-F1
#
_cell.length_a   1.000
_cell.length_b   1.000
_cell.length_c   1.000
_cell.angle_alpha   90.00
_cell.angle_beta   90.00
_cell.angle_gamma   90.00
#
_symmetry.space_group_name_H-M   'P 1'
#
loop_
_entity.id
_entity.type
_entity.pdbx_description
1 polymer ?
#
loop_
_entity_poly.entity_id
_entity_poly.type
_entity_poly.pdbx_seq_one_letter_code
_entity_poly.pdbx_strand_id
1 'polypeptide(L)'
;MGKKHRFSESKFLVDSDKKLDLSKRPTQAGKELKDKSHAEEQLASDVSALQDAQRVLYASGSHSLLVILQGMDAAGKDGTIRHVMGGVNPQGCRVYSFKAPNSTELQHHFLWRAIPCL
;
A
#
# COMPACT_ATOMS: atom_id res chain seq x y z
N MET A 1 13.60 -1.94 -21.43
CA MET A 1 13.34 -3.36 -21.08
C MET A 1 12.45 -3.38 -19.86
N GLY A 2 11.16 -3.71 -20.02
CA GLY A 2 10.21 -3.73 -18.90
C GLY A 2 10.61 -4.77 -17.88
N LYS A 3 10.76 -4.39 -16.60
CA LYS A 3 10.98 -5.35 -15.52
C LYS A 3 9.78 -6.30 -15.51
N LYS A 4 10.03 -7.61 -15.60
CA LYS A 4 8.97 -8.61 -15.52
C LYS A 4 8.50 -8.67 -14.07
N HIS A 5 7.39 -8.02 -13.77
CA HIS A 5 6.80 -8.02 -12.42
C HIS A 5 6.25 -9.42 -12.09
N ARG A 6 6.43 -9.84 -10.82
CA ARG A 6 5.89 -11.11 -10.30
C ARG A 6 4.36 -11.15 -10.41
N PHE A 7 3.72 -9.99 -10.26
CA PHE A 7 2.29 -9.79 -10.37
C PHE A 7 1.92 -9.12 -11.69
N SER A 8 0.80 -9.54 -12.27
CA SER A 8 0.24 -8.91 -13.47
C SER A 8 -0.58 -7.68 -13.10
N GLU A 9 -0.23 -6.52 -13.68
CA GLU A 9 -0.95 -5.26 -13.43
C GLU A 9 -2.44 -5.37 -13.79
N SER A 10 -2.77 -6.04 -14.90
CA SER A 10 -4.16 -6.21 -15.34
C SER A 10 -5.04 -7.00 -14.35
N LYS A 11 -4.43 -7.74 -13.41
CA LYS A 11 -5.16 -8.47 -12.38
C LYS A 11 -5.58 -7.58 -11.21
N PHE A 12 -4.76 -6.59 -10.85
CA PHE A 12 -4.95 -5.81 -9.62
C PHE A 12 -5.39 -4.37 -9.89
N LEU A 13 -4.97 -3.79 -11.03
CA LEU A 13 -5.36 -2.45 -11.45
C LEU A 13 -6.87 -2.40 -11.76
N VAL A 14 -7.52 -1.32 -11.35
CA VAL A 14 -8.91 -1.01 -11.74
C VAL A 14 -8.83 0.01 -12.86
N ASP A 15 -9.47 -0.29 -13.99
CA ASP A 15 -9.61 0.62 -15.13
C ASP A 15 -10.64 1.71 -14.78
N SER A 16 -10.30 2.98 -14.99
CA SER A 16 -11.17 4.13 -14.67
C SER A 16 -12.45 4.16 -15.49
N ASP A 17 -12.41 3.61 -16.70
CA ASP A 17 -13.50 3.74 -17.67
C ASP A 17 -14.48 2.56 -17.58
N LYS A 18 -14.17 1.57 -16.75
CA LYS A 18 -14.97 0.34 -16.60
C LYS A 18 -15.60 0.26 -15.22
N LYS A 19 -16.85 -0.19 -15.19
CA LYS A 19 -17.54 -0.48 -13.93
C LYS A 19 -16.84 -1.63 -13.19
N LEU A 20 -16.44 -1.37 -11.95
CA LEU A 20 -15.87 -2.38 -11.07
C LEU A 20 -16.94 -3.36 -10.56
N ASP A 21 -16.70 -4.65 -10.76
CA ASP A 21 -17.52 -5.74 -10.22
C ASP A 21 -16.69 -6.55 -9.22
N LEU A 22 -16.94 -6.33 -7.92
CA LEU A 22 -16.19 -6.98 -6.84
C LEU A 22 -16.45 -8.49 -6.77
N SER A 23 -17.62 -8.97 -7.23
CA SER A 23 -17.96 -10.40 -7.20
C SER A 23 -17.05 -11.24 -8.10
N LYS A 24 -16.47 -10.61 -9.13
CA LYS A 24 -15.53 -11.22 -10.07
C LYS A 24 -14.08 -11.17 -9.61
N ARG A 25 -13.79 -10.53 -8.46
CA ARG A 25 -12.43 -10.42 -7.95
C ARG A 25 -12.11 -11.56 -6.97
N PRO A 26 -11.09 -12.39 -7.25
CA PRO A 26 -10.73 -13.48 -6.35
C PRO A 26 -10.18 -12.92 -5.04
N THR A 27 -10.61 -13.50 -3.92
CA THR A 27 -10.16 -13.14 -2.55
C THR A 27 -9.04 -14.04 -2.04
N GLN A 28 -8.76 -15.14 -2.74
CA GLN A 28 -7.67 -16.04 -2.43
C GLN A 28 -6.36 -15.62 -3.11
N ALA A 29 -5.24 -16.04 -2.52
CA ALA A 29 -3.94 -15.90 -3.16
C ALA A 29 -3.96 -16.56 -4.55
N GLY A 30 -3.34 -15.92 -5.53
CA GLY A 30 -3.18 -16.53 -6.84
C GLY A 30 -1.97 -17.48 -6.90
N LYS A 31 -1.67 -17.96 -8.11
CA LYS A 31 -0.60 -18.94 -8.37
C LYS A 31 0.78 -18.29 -8.56
N GLU A 32 0.90 -16.99 -8.33
CA GLU A 32 2.15 -16.23 -8.44
C GLU A 32 3.18 -16.62 -7.37
N LEU A 33 2.71 -17.22 -6.27
CA LEU A 33 3.53 -17.73 -5.17
C LEU A 33 3.25 -19.22 -5.00
N LYS A 34 4.31 -20.02 -4.83
CA LYS A 34 4.20 -21.48 -4.73
C LYS A 34 3.62 -21.92 -3.39
N ASP A 35 4.27 -21.49 -2.32
CA ASP A 35 3.94 -21.83 -0.94
C ASP A 35 4.27 -20.66 -0.02
N LYS A 36 3.99 -20.86 1.28
CA LYS A 36 4.22 -19.84 2.31
C LYS A 36 5.70 -19.48 2.46
N SER A 37 6.60 -20.46 2.40
CA SER A 37 8.04 -20.24 2.56
C SER A 37 8.59 -19.41 1.40
N HIS A 38 8.19 -19.74 0.17
CA HIS A 38 8.50 -18.95 -1.01
C HIS A 38 7.91 -17.53 -0.91
N ALA A 39 6.69 -17.36 -0.39
CA ALA A 39 6.10 -16.05 -0.19
C ALA A 39 6.90 -15.18 0.80
N GLU A 40 7.37 -15.76 1.90
CA GLU A 40 8.20 -15.07 2.90
C GLU A 40 9.56 -14.65 2.34
N GLU A 41 10.21 -15.51 1.56
CA GLU A 41 11.47 -15.19 0.87
C GLU A 41 11.29 -14.05 -0.14
N GLN A 42 10.25 -14.13 -0.96
CA GLN A 42 9.92 -13.09 -1.93
C GLN A 42 9.57 -11.75 -1.25
N LEU A 43 8.85 -11.79 -0.13
CA LEU A 43 8.54 -10.60 0.67
C LEU A 43 9.81 -9.95 1.23
N ALA A 44 10.76 -10.74 1.74
CA ALA A 44 12.03 -10.20 2.22
C ALA A 44 12.84 -9.50 1.11
N SER A 45 12.86 -10.10 -0.09
CA SER A 45 13.49 -9.48 -1.27
C SER A 45 12.80 -8.17 -1.67
N ASP A 46 11.47 -8.15 -1.69
CA ASP A 46 10.69 -6.97 -2.06
C ASP A 46 10.88 -5.83 -1.03
N VAL A 47 10.94 -6.15 0.26
CA VAL A 47 11.22 -5.18 1.33
C VAL A 47 12.61 -4.58 1.20
N SER A 48 13.62 -5.39 0.84
CA SER A 48 14.97 -4.88 0.58
C SER A 48 15.01 -3.96 -0.64
N ALA A 49 14.29 -4.30 -1.73
CA ALA A 49 14.20 -3.42 -2.90
C ALA A 49 13.46 -2.11 -2.58
N LEU A 50 12.43 -2.18 -1.73
CA LEU A 50 11.68 -1.01 -1.26
C LEU A 50 12.56 -0.07 -0.42
N GLN A 51 13.44 -0.62 0.43
CA GLN A 51 14.40 0.16 1.20
C GLN A 51 15.29 1.02 0.31
N ASP A 52 15.86 0.42 -0.74
CA ASP A 52 16.74 1.13 -1.66
C ASP A 52 15.98 2.19 -2.46
N ALA A 53 14.78 1.85 -2.94
CA ALA A 53 13.92 2.81 -3.62
C ALA A 53 13.55 4.00 -2.71
N GLN A 54 13.25 3.74 -1.43
CA GLN A 54 12.92 4.80 -0.48
C GLN A 54 14.11 5.71 -0.18
N ARG A 55 15.33 5.16 -0.09
CA ARG A 55 16.56 5.97 0.05
C ARG A 55 16.73 6.93 -1.13
N VAL A 56 16.54 6.43 -2.35
CA VAL A 56 16.61 7.27 -3.55
C VAL A 56 15.52 8.32 -3.56
N LEU A 57 14.28 7.95 -3.26
CA LEU A 57 13.15 8.89 -3.17
C LEU A 57 13.45 10.02 -2.18
N TYR A 58 13.90 9.66 -0.97
CA TYR A 58 14.22 10.62 0.08
C TYR A 58 15.39 11.54 -0.30
N ALA A 59 16.48 10.99 -0.84
CA ALA A 59 17.63 11.76 -1.27
C ALA A 59 17.32 12.70 -2.45
N SER A 60 16.39 12.31 -3.33
CA SER A 60 16.02 13.13 -4.49
C SER A 60 15.28 14.42 -4.10
N GLY A 61 14.55 14.43 -2.99
CA GLY A 61 13.76 15.57 -2.51
C GLY A 61 12.71 16.12 -3.50
N SER A 62 12.39 15.39 -4.57
CA SER A 62 11.64 15.90 -5.73
C SER A 62 10.25 15.30 -5.90
N HIS A 63 9.99 14.15 -5.28
CA HIS A 63 8.73 13.41 -5.40
C HIS A 63 8.27 12.92 -4.03
N SER A 64 6.96 12.76 -3.86
CA SER A 64 6.33 12.11 -2.71
C SER A 64 5.51 10.90 -3.18
N LEU A 65 5.30 9.93 -2.27
CA LEU A 65 4.48 8.75 -2.52
C LEU A 65 3.40 8.65 -1.45
N LEU A 66 2.14 8.72 -1.86
CA LEU A 66 0.99 8.46 -1.00
C LEU A 66 0.46 7.05 -1.25
N VAL A 67 0.43 6.23 -0.20
CA VAL A 67 -0.16 4.88 -0.23
C VAL A 67 -1.41 4.85 0.62
N ILE A 68 -2.56 4.59 0.01
CA ILE A 68 -3.85 4.49 0.69
C ILE A 68 -4.22 3.01 0.86
N LEU A 69 -4.37 2.57 2.12
CA LEU A 69 -4.83 1.23 2.44
C LEU A 69 -6.28 1.28 2.92
N GLN A 70 -7.19 0.64 2.18
CA GLN A 70 -8.61 0.56 2.49
C GLN A 70 -9.10 -0.89 2.39
N GLY A 71 -10.03 -1.24 3.28
CA GLY A 71 -10.57 -2.59 3.39
C GLY A 71 -11.39 -2.74 4.66
N MET A 72 -12.15 -3.83 4.75
CA MET A 72 -12.97 -4.15 5.92
C MET A 72 -12.12 -4.34 7.19
N ASP A 73 -12.80 -4.41 8.34
CA ASP A 73 -12.19 -4.84 9.59
C ASP A 73 -11.60 -6.24 9.43
N ALA A 74 -10.45 -6.48 10.07
CA ALA A 74 -9.65 -7.69 9.92
C ALA A 74 -9.16 -8.01 8.49
N ALA A 75 -9.30 -7.09 7.51
CA ALA A 75 -8.75 -7.29 6.15
C ALA A 75 -7.21 -7.28 6.08
N GLY A 76 -6.51 -7.11 7.21
CA GLY A 76 -5.05 -7.21 7.28
C GLY A 76 -4.27 -5.90 7.07
N LYS A 77 -4.94 -4.73 7.03
CA LYS A 77 -4.31 -3.42 6.80
C LYS A 77 -3.11 -3.16 7.73
N ASP A 78 -3.30 -3.35 9.04
CA ASP A 78 -2.25 -3.13 10.03
C ASP A 78 -1.09 -4.13 9.88
N GLY A 79 -1.42 -5.37 9.51
CA GLY A 79 -0.43 -6.40 9.20
C GLY A 79 0.42 -6.02 8.00
N THR A 80 -0.21 -5.54 6.92
CA THR A 80 0.49 -5.05 5.73
C THR A 80 1.44 -3.91 6.07
N ILE A 81 0.98 -2.91 6.83
CA ILE A 81 1.82 -1.79 7.27
C ILE A 81 3.02 -2.33 8.06
N ARG A 82 2.80 -3.22 9.02
CA ARG A 82 3.88 -3.77 9.87
C ARG A 82 4.97 -4.47 9.07
N HIS A 83 4.60 -5.29 8.10
CA HIS A 83 5.57 -6.07 7.33
C HIS A 83 6.28 -5.23 6.28
N VAL A 84 5.57 -4.33 5.59
CA VAL A 84 6.13 -3.48 4.54
C VAL A 84 7.00 -2.37 5.15
N MET A 85 6.50 -1.69 6.19
CA MET A 85 7.23 -0.59 6.83
C MET A 85 8.34 -1.07 7.75
N GLY A 86 8.39 -2.36 8.10
CA GLY A 86 9.50 -2.93 8.90
C GLY A 86 10.87 -2.77 8.24
N GLY A 87 10.91 -2.63 6.90
CA GLY A 87 12.15 -2.30 6.20
C GLY A 87 12.42 -0.80 6.06
N VAL A 88 11.40 0.05 6.02
CA VAL A 88 11.56 1.44 5.59
C VAL A 88 12.15 2.31 6.70
N ASN A 89 13.01 3.28 6.36
CA ASN A 89 13.52 4.25 7.33
C ASN A 89 12.34 5.08 7.88
N PRO A 90 12.04 5.03 9.19
CA PRO A 90 10.91 5.74 9.78
C PRO A 90 11.00 7.27 9.64
N GLN A 91 12.19 7.84 9.46
CA GLN A 91 12.34 9.28 9.23
C GLN A 91 11.75 9.73 7.89
N GLY A 92 11.70 8.83 6.90
CA GLY A 92 11.18 9.10 5.57
C GLY A 92 9.77 8.57 5.32
N CYS A 93 9.09 8.05 6.34
CA CYS A 93 7.76 7.46 6.20
C CYS A 93 6.85 7.92 7.34
N ARG A 94 5.65 8.40 7.00
CA ARG A 94 4.61 8.78 7.95
C ARG A 94 3.40 7.88 7.78
N VAL A 95 2.87 7.38 8.88
CA VAL A 95 1.67 6.53 8.89
C VAL A 95 0.55 7.30 9.59
N TYR A 96 -0.57 7.46 8.89
CA TYR A 96 -1.77 8.11 9.41
C TYR A 96 -2.91 7.10 9.46
N SER A 97 -3.43 6.86 10.66
CA SER A 97 -4.57 5.96 10.89
C SER A 97 -5.84 6.75 11.14
N PHE A 98 -6.78 6.63 10.21
CA PHE A 98 -8.06 7.33 10.23
C PHE A 98 -9.12 6.53 10.98
N LYS A 99 -9.53 7.00 12.17
CA LYS A 99 -10.65 6.45 12.95
C LYS A 99 -11.94 7.27 12.73
N ALA A 100 -12.98 6.95 13.51
CA ALA A 100 -14.18 7.76 13.59
C ALA A 100 -13.81 9.24 13.83
N PRO A 101 -14.39 10.19 13.07
CA PRO A 101 -14.06 11.60 13.23
C PRO A 101 -14.40 12.12 14.63
N ASN A 102 -13.55 12.99 15.17
CA ASN A 102 -13.85 13.71 16.43
C ASN A 102 -14.75 14.93 16.17
N SER A 103 -15.21 15.58 17.25
CA SER A 103 -16.12 16.73 17.17
C SER A 103 -15.57 17.92 16.40
N THR A 104 -14.25 18.15 16.41
CA THR A 104 -13.60 19.20 15.63
C THR A 104 -13.55 18.84 14.15
N GLU A 105 -13.17 17.61 13.82
CA GLU A 105 -13.13 17.12 12.43
C GLU A 105 -14.51 17.18 11.77
N LEU A 106 -15.58 16.90 12.51
CA LEU A 106 -16.96 16.96 12.02
C LEU A 106 -17.45 18.39 11.70
N GLN A 107 -16.79 19.41 12.24
CA GLN A 107 -17.11 20.82 11.95
C GLN A 107 -16.45 21.31 10.65
N HIS A 108 -15.55 20.52 10.06
CA HIS A 108 -14.86 20.82 8.82
C HIS A 108 -15.34 19.91 7.67
N HIS A 109 -14.97 20.26 6.44
CA HIS A 109 -15.20 19.39 5.29
C HIS A 109 -14.40 18.08 5.43
N PHE A 110 -14.90 16.96 4.91
CA PHE A 110 -14.33 15.63 5.17
C PHE A 110 -12.85 15.46 4.76
N LEU A 111 -12.36 16.22 3.77
CA LEU A 111 -10.95 16.20 3.35
C LEU A 111 -10.02 16.95 4.31
N TRP A 112 -10.54 17.85 5.16
CA TRP A 112 -9.75 18.69 6.04
C TRP A 112 -8.76 17.89 6.89
N ARG A 113 -9.22 16.77 7.44
CA ARG A 113 -8.39 15.88 8.27
C ARG A 113 -7.31 15.12 7.49
N ALA A 114 -7.43 15.02 6.17
CA ALA A 114 -6.49 14.31 5.30
C ALA A 114 -5.46 15.24 4.65
N ILE A 115 -5.71 16.56 4.60
CA ILE A 115 -4.76 17.55 4.05
C ILE A 115 -3.37 17.47 4.70
N PRO A 116 -3.20 17.26 6.02
CA PRO A 116 -1.86 17.11 6.61
C PRO A 116 -1.06 15.90 6.11
N CYS A 117 -1.70 14.97 5.38
CA CYS A 117 -1.07 13.80 4.79
C CYS A 117 -0.66 14.00 3.32
N LEU A 118 -1.09 15.10 2.69
CA LEU A 118 -0.84 15.47 1.30
C LEU A 118 0.32 16.47 1.20
#